data_AF-C3YVS1-F1
#
_entry.id   AF-C3YVS1-F1
#
_cell.length_a   1.000
_cell.length_b   1.000
_cell.length_c   1.000
_cell.angle_alpha   90.00
_cell.angle_beta   90.00
_cell.angle_gamma   90.00
#
_symmetry.space_group_name_H-M   'P 1'
#
loop_
_entity.id
_entity.type
_entity.pdbx_description
1 polymer ?
#
loop_
_entity_poly.entity_id
_entity_poly.type
_entity_poly.pdbx_seq_one_letter_code
_entity_poly.pdbx_strand_id
1 'polypeptide(L)'
;MGEGSTECLDCPAGKYSNEGRTACAPCAAGEFSNIPGATSCQKCPAGQYSTAEGSTECVVCPAGKYSNEGRTMCEPCAAGEFSNTTGAASCLKCPAGQYSTAEGSTECLICPKGKYSYEG
;
A
#
# COMPACT_ATOMS: atom_id res chain seq x y z
N MET A 1 -21.85 39.59 6.36
CA MET A 1 -22.44 39.15 5.07
C MET A 1 -21.43 38.20 4.47
N GLY A 2 -21.75 36.91 4.43
CA GLY A 2 -20.84 35.88 3.92
C GLY A 2 -20.80 35.94 2.40
N GLU A 3 -19.60 35.97 1.84
CA GLU A 3 -19.37 35.92 0.40
C GLU A 3 -19.85 34.56 -0.13
N GLY A 4 -20.98 34.56 -0.84
CA GLY A 4 -21.46 33.39 -1.56
C GLY A 4 -20.73 33.29 -2.89
N SER A 5 -20.08 32.15 -3.16
CA SER A 5 -19.46 31.84 -4.45
C SER A 5 -20.51 31.70 -5.55
N THR A 6 -20.24 32.24 -6.75
CA THR A 6 -21.08 32.06 -7.95
C THR A 6 -20.77 30.77 -8.71
N GLU A 7 -19.73 30.05 -8.30
CA GLU A 7 -19.24 28.86 -9.01
C GLU A 7 -18.89 27.73 -8.03
N CYS A 8 -19.09 26.49 -8.49
CA CYS A 8 -18.58 25.30 -7.80
C CYS A 8 -17.12 25.09 -8.22
N LEU A 9 -16.22 25.04 -7.25
CA LEU A 9 -14.81 24.74 -7.50
C LEU A 9 -14.55 23.24 -7.35
N ASP A 10 -13.82 22.66 -8.30
CA ASP A 10 -13.34 21.28 -8.19
C ASP A 10 -12.36 21.13 -7.03
N CYS A 11 -12.49 20.02 -6.30
CA CYS A 11 -11.48 19.68 -5.32
C CYS A 11 -10.15 19.38 -6.00
N PRO A 12 -9.01 19.86 -5.47
CA PRO A 12 -7.71 19.46 -6.01
C PRO A 12 -7.48 17.96 -5.78
N ALA A 13 -6.58 17.38 -6.57
CA ALA A 13 -6.12 16.01 -6.36
C ALA A 13 -5.63 15.80 -4.91
N GLY A 14 -5.79 14.58 -4.42
CA GLY A 14 -5.58 14.22 -3.02
C GLY A 14 -6.73 14.64 -2.10
N LYS A 15 -7.74 15.35 -2.59
CA LYS A 15 -8.94 15.69 -1.85
C LYS A 15 -10.19 15.23 -2.58
N TYR A 16 -11.29 15.15 -1.84
CA TYR A 16 -12.59 14.81 -2.37
C TYR A 16 -13.69 15.69 -1.76
N SER A 17 -14.83 15.77 -2.46
CA SER A 17 -16.04 16.39 -1.93
C SER A 17 -17.29 15.64 -2.38
N ASN A 18 -18.11 15.22 -1.42
CA ASN A 18 -19.46 14.72 -1.66
C ASN A 18 -20.51 15.84 -1.54
N GLU A 19 -21.77 15.53 -1.83
CA GLU A 19 -22.87 16.51 -1.87
C GLU A 19 -22.95 17.41 -0.63
N GLY A 20 -23.16 18.71 -0.87
CA GLY A 20 -23.43 19.70 0.17
C GLY A 20 -22.23 20.18 1.00
N ARG A 21 -21.00 19.80 0.64
CA ARG A 21 -19.81 20.28 1.37
C ARG A 21 -19.45 21.72 1.01
N THR A 22 -19.00 22.45 2.03
CA THR A 22 -18.45 23.80 1.91
C THR A 22 -16.93 23.82 1.74
N ALA A 23 -16.26 22.67 1.88
CA ALA A 23 -14.82 22.48 1.69
C ALA A 23 -14.46 21.02 1.35
N CYS A 24 -13.37 20.83 0.61
CA CYS A 24 -12.84 19.52 0.27
C CYS A 24 -12.19 18.82 1.47
N ALA A 25 -12.46 17.52 1.66
CA ALA A 25 -11.74 16.69 2.63
C ALA A 25 -10.50 16.06 1.99
N PRO A 26 -9.37 15.96 2.71
CA PRO A 26 -8.24 15.16 2.26
C PRO A 26 -8.60 13.67 2.22
N CYS A 27 -7.98 12.92 1.30
CA CYS A 27 -7.97 11.46 1.36
C CYS A 27 -7.30 11.00 2.65
N ALA A 28 -7.84 9.96 3.29
CA ALA A 28 -7.21 9.42 4.48
C ALA A 28 -5.88 8.71 4.12
N ALA A 29 -5.04 8.46 5.12
CA ALA A 29 -3.88 7.59 4.93
C ALA A 29 -4.35 6.20 4.46
N GLY A 30 -3.63 5.60 3.52
CA GLY A 30 -4.03 4.37 2.83
C GLY A 30 -4.98 4.62 1.65
N GLU A 31 -5.34 5.86 1.37
CA GLU A 31 -6.13 6.27 0.22
C GLU A 31 -5.41 7.34 -0.60
N PHE A 32 -5.85 7.53 -1.84
CA PHE A 32 -5.36 8.54 -2.76
C PHE A 32 -6.46 9.05 -3.68
N SER A 33 -6.24 10.21 -4.29
CA SER A 33 -7.03 10.69 -5.42
C SER A 33 -6.11 11.38 -6.42
N ASN A 34 -6.01 10.83 -7.63
CA ASN A 34 -5.12 11.36 -8.66
C ASN A 34 -5.80 12.37 -9.61
N ILE A 35 -7.09 12.68 -9.38
CA ILE A 35 -7.88 13.56 -10.24
C ILE A 35 -8.46 14.74 -9.45
N PRO A 36 -8.57 15.93 -10.07
CA PRO A 36 -9.39 16.99 -9.52
C PRO A 36 -10.88 16.62 -9.62
N GLY A 37 -11.72 17.23 -8.78
CA GLY A 37 -13.17 17.01 -8.77
C GLY A 37 -13.60 15.65 -8.22
N ALA A 38 -12.70 14.93 -7.52
CA ALA A 38 -13.02 13.61 -6.98
C ALA A 38 -14.17 13.70 -5.96
N THR A 39 -15.13 12.78 -6.07
CA THR A 39 -16.25 12.66 -5.12
C THR A 39 -15.96 11.71 -3.97
N SER A 40 -14.93 10.87 -4.12
CA SER A 40 -14.39 9.96 -3.11
C SER A 40 -12.91 9.68 -3.39
N CYS A 41 -12.20 9.19 -2.37
CA CYS A 41 -10.83 8.71 -2.52
C CYS A 41 -10.81 7.23 -2.87
N GLN A 42 -9.77 6.80 -3.58
CA GLN A 42 -9.51 5.41 -3.90
C GLN A 42 -8.54 4.83 -2.87
N LYS A 43 -8.77 3.60 -2.40
CA LYS A 43 -7.80 2.92 -1.56
C LYS A 43 -6.53 2.61 -2.35
N CYS A 44 -5.39 2.64 -1.68
CA CYS A 44 -4.16 2.12 -2.26
C CYS A 44 -4.35 0.65 -2.63
N PRO A 45 -4.03 0.25 -3.87
CA PRO A 45 -4.15 -1.14 -4.27
C PRO A 45 -3.16 -2.00 -3.47
N ALA A 46 -3.43 -3.31 -3.39
CA ALA A 46 -2.51 -4.25 -2.78
C ALA A 46 -1.11 -4.14 -3.44
N GLY A 47 -0.06 -4.24 -2.62
CA GLY A 47 1.31 -3.96 -3.00
C GLY A 47 1.70 -2.48 -2.93
N GLN A 48 0.77 -1.59 -2.58
CA GLN A 48 1.05 -0.16 -2.40
C GLN A 48 0.51 0.34 -1.06
N TYR A 49 0.96 1.52 -0.65
CA TYR A 49 0.57 2.17 0.60
C TYR A 49 0.62 3.70 0.49
N SER A 50 -0.05 4.39 1.40
CA SER A 50 0.01 5.85 1.52
C SER A 50 0.07 6.23 3.00
N THR A 51 1.12 6.94 3.42
CA THR A 51 1.29 7.35 4.82
C THR A 51 0.62 8.67 5.15
N ALA A 52 0.43 9.54 4.16
CA ALA A 52 -0.05 10.89 4.35
C ALA A 52 -1.51 11.03 3.96
N GLU A 53 -2.25 11.83 4.74
CA GLU A 53 -3.52 12.36 4.28
C GLU A 53 -3.30 13.29 3.09
N GLY A 54 -4.26 13.33 2.17
CA GLY A 54 -4.17 14.21 1.00
C GLY A 54 -3.31 13.65 -0.13
N SER A 55 -3.00 12.35 -0.11
CA SER A 55 -2.11 11.73 -1.10
C SER A 55 -2.73 11.67 -2.49
N THR A 56 -1.93 12.00 -3.51
CA THR A 56 -2.33 11.95 -4.92
C THR A 56 -1.99 10.61 -5.58
N GLU A 57 -1.15 9.82 -4.94
CA GLU A 57 -0.65 8.54 -5.41
C GLU A 57 -0.30 7.64 -4.21
N CYS A 58 -0.13 6.35 -4.48
CA CYS A 58 0.34 5.38 -3.50
C CYS A 58 1.78 4.97 -3.83
N VAL A 59 2.53 4.69 -2.77
CA VAL A 59 3.93 4.25 -2.85
C VAL A 59 3.98 2.74 -2.97
N VAL A 60 4.78 2.23 -3.90
CA VAL A 60 4.96 0.78 -4.12
C VAL A 60 5.79 0.17 -2.99
N CYS A 61 5.38 -1.00 -2.51
CA CYS A 61 6.16 -1.75 -1.53
C CYS A 61 7.51 -2.21 -2.11
N PRO A 62 8.63 -2.02 -1.38
CA PRO A 62 9.90 -2.58 -1.81
C PRO A 62 9.86 -4.12 -1.76
N ALA A 63 10.79 -4.76 -2.47
CA ALA A 63 11.00 -6.20 -2.35
C ALA A 63 11.27 -6.58 -0.88
N GLY A 64 10.85 -7.79 -0.51
CA GLY A 64 10.86 -8.28 0.86
C GLY A 64 9.69 -7.78 1.71
N LYS A 65 8.85 -6.87 1.19
CA LYS A 65 7.66 -6.40 1.87
C LYS A 65 6.41 -6.61 1.04
N TYR A 66 5.27 -6.63 1.71
CA TYR A 66 3.95 -6.71 1.09
C TYR A 66 2.97 -5.72 1.70
N SER A 67 1.84 -5.50 1.03
CA SER A 67 0.76 -4.66 1.55
C SER A 67 -0.59 -5.14 0.99
N ASN A 68 -1.61 -5.18 1.85
CA ASN A 68 -2.99 -5.38 1.43
C ASN A 68 -3.60 -4.05 0.92
N GLU A 69 -4.81 -4.11 0.37
CA GLU A 69 -5.53 -2.90 -0.04
C GLU A 69 -5.75 -1.93 1.15
N GLY A 70 -5.53 -0.65 0.92
CA GLY A 70 -5.85 0.41 1.88
C GLY A 70 -4.89 0.53 3.06
N ARG A 71 -3.67 0.01 2.96
CA ARG A 71 -2.69 0.09 4.06
C ARG A 71 -1.90 1.40 4.01
N THR A 72 -1.44 1.78 5.19
CA THR A 72 -0.60 2.97 5.40
C THR A 72 0.89 2.67 5.41
N MET A 73 1.27 1.39 5.35
CA MET A 73 2.66 0.93 5.31
C MET A 73 2.74 -0.48 4.71
N CYS A 74 3.93 -0.85 4.24
CA CYS A 74 4.24 -2.22 3.87
C CYS A 74 4.78 -3.02 5.06
N GLU A 75 4.33 -4.25 5.18
CA GLU A 75 4.75 -5.21 6.19
C GLU A 75 5.89 -6.07 5.64
N PRO A 76 6.94 -6.35 6.43
CA PRO A 76 7.98 -7.28 6.00
C PRO A 76 7.43 -8.69 5.88
N CYS A 77 7.96 -9.46 4.93
CA CYS A 77 7.71 -10.90 4.89
C CYS A 77 8.24 -11.56 6.16
N ALA A 78 7.47 -12.48 6.75
CA ALA A 78 7.90 -13.18 7.95
C ALA A 78 9.07 -14.12 7.65
N ALA A 79 9.75 -14.59 8.70
CA ALA A 79 10.73 -15.67 8.56
C ALA A 79 10.05 -16.92 7.97
N GLY A 80 10.73 -17.58 7.02
CA GLY A 80 10.17 -18.65 6.21
C GLY A 80 9.42 -18.17 4.97
N GLU A 81 9.27 -16.86 4.78
CA GLU A 81 8.69 -16.26 3.58
C GLU A 81 9.66 -15.28 2.92
N PHE A 82 9.36 -14.92 1.67
CA PHE A 82 10.12 -13.96 0.88
C PHE A 82 9.22 -13.21 -0.11
N SER A 83 9.69 -12.07 -0.59
CA SER A 83 9.11 -11.38 -1.74
C SER A 83 10.23 -10.86 -2.63
N ASN A 84 10.37 -11.45 -3.82
CA ASN A 84 11.42 -11.10 -4.77
C ASN A 84 11.05 -9.93 -5.70
N THR A 85 9.85 -9.36 -5.55
CA THR A 85 9.34 -8.30 -6.43
C THR A 85 8.87 -7.10 -5.61
N THR A 86 8.98 -5.91 -6.20
CA THR A 86 8.31 -4.72 -5.67
C THR A 86 6.82 -4.81 -5.93
N GLY A 87 6.01 -4.26 -5.02
CA GLY A 87 4.56 -4.23 -5.20
C GLY A 87 3.86 -5.55 -4.88
N ALA A 88 4.44 -6.36 -4.00
CA ALA A 88 3.84 -7.63 -3.63
C ALA A 88 2.57 -7.43 -2.77
N ALA A 89 1.49 -8.10 -3.16
CA ALA A 89 0.24 -8.13 -2.38
C ALA A 89 0.36 -9.09 -1.18
N SER A 90 1.23 -10.09 -1.26
CA SER A 90 1.52 -11.06 -0.21
C SER A 90 2.94 -11.60 -0.37
N CYS A 91 3.47 -12.22 0.69
CA CYS A 91 4.73 -12.93 0.63
C CYS A 91 4.54 -14.37 0.12
N LEU A 92 5.62 -14.91 -0.45
CA LEU A 92 5.71 -16.30 -0.89
C LEU A 92 6.42 -17.11 0.17
N LYS A 93 5.93 -18.32 0.47
CA LYS A 93 6.62 -19.24 1.37
C LYS A 93 7.89 -19.79 0.70
N CYS A 94 8.92 -20.01 1.51
CA CYS A 94 10.10 -20.70 1.03
C CYS A 94 9.77 -22.15 0.65
N PRO A 95 10.19 -22.61 -0.53
CA PRO A 95 9.92 -23.97 -0.97
C PRO A 95 10.67 -25.00 -0.12
N ALA A 96 10.24 -26.26 -0.18
CA ALA A 96 10.83 -27.33 0.60
C ALA A 96 12.33 -27.46 0.30
N GLY A 97 13.14 -27.62 1.35
CA GLY A 97 14.60 -27.59 1.24
C GLY A 97 15.21 -26.18 1.16
N GLN A 98 14.42 -25.11 1.29
CA GLN A 98 14.88 -23.74 1.44
C GLN A 98 14.31 -23.09 2.71
N TYR A 99 14.93 -21.99 3.15
CA TYR A 99 14.57 -21.27 4.36
C TYR A 99 14.91 -19.79 4.29
N SER A 100 14.20 -18.96 5.05
CA SER A 100 14.47 -17.53 5.25
C SER A 100 14.47 -17.27 6.75
N THR A 101 15.55 -16.71 7.29
CA THR A 101 15.66 -16.44 8.74
C THR A 101 15.34 -14.99 9.10
N ALA A 102 15.46 -14.09 8.13
CA ALA A 102 15.23 -12.67 8.34
C ALA A 102 13.80 -12.30 7.92
N GLU A 103 13.19 -11.41 8.69
CA GLU A 103 12.04 -10.67 8.20
C GLU A 103 12.48 -9.77 7.05
N GLY A 104 11.61 -9.62 6.04
CA GLY A 104 11.94 -8.78 4.89
C GLY A 104 12.80 -9.46 3.83
N SER A 105 12.93 -10.78 3.84
CA SER A 105 13.76 -11.51 2.88
C SER A 105 13.23 -11.37 1.44
N THR A 106 14.15 -11.17 0.51
CA THR A 106 13.84 -11.11 -0.94
C THR A 106 14.05 -12.45 -1.65
N GLU A 107 14.61 -13.43 -0.94
CA GLU A 107 14.95 -14.75 -1.46
C GLU A 107 14.98 -15.78 -0.32
N CYS A 108 14.99 -17.05 -0.69
CA CYS A 108 15.17 -18.16 0.23
C CYS A 108 16.55 -18.79 0.05
N LEU A 109 17.17 -19.15 1.17
CA LEU A 109 18.46 -19.80 1.23
C LEU A 109 18.28 -21.32 1.16
N ILE A 110 19.15 -22.01 0.43
CA ILE A 110 19.13 -23.48 0.34
C ILE A 110 19.60 -24.08 1.66
N CYS A 111 18.92 -25.12 2.15
CA CYS A 111 19.35 -25.87 3.32
C CYS A 111 20.76 -26.48 3.12
N PRO A 112 21.69 -26.29 4.07
CA PRO A 112 23.01 -26.91 3.97
C PRO A 112 22.90 -28.43 4.08
N LYS A 113 23.93 -29.14 3.59
CA LYS A 113 24.00 -30.61 3.63
C LYS A 113 23.74 -31.12 5.06
N GLY A 114 22.87 -32.12 5.17
CA GLY A 114 22.47 -32.70 6.45
C GLY A 114 21.33 -31.96 7.17
N LYS A 115 20.73 -30.93 6.56
CA LYS A 115 19.53 -30.23 7.07
C LYS A 115 18.39 -30.27 6.05
N TYR A 116 17.16 -30.11 6.54
CA TYR A 116 15.95 -30.03 5.72
C TYR A 116 15.01 -28.93 6.24
N SER A 117 14.12 -28.44 5.38
CA SER A 117 13.06 -27.48 5.69
C SER A 117 11.78 -27.95 4.98
N TYR A 118 10.62 -27.80 5.62
CA TYR A 118 9.32 -28.23 5.09
C TYR A 118 8.53 -27.03 4.56
N GLU A 119 7.78 -27.23 3.47
CA GLU A 119 6.73 -26.29 3.07
C GLU A 119 5.51 -26.52 3.97
N GLY A 120 5.15 -25.52 4.77
CA GLY A 120 3.93 -25.50 5.57
C GLY A 120 2.77 -24.86 4.82
#